data_AF-A0A2E0KTN4-F1
#
_entry.id   AF-A0A2E0KTN4-F1
#
_cell.length_a   1.000
_cell.length_b   1.000
_cell.length_c   1.000
_cell.angle_alpha   90.00
_cell.angle_beta   90.00
_cell.angle_gamma   90.00
#
_symmetry.space_group_name_H-M   'P 1'
#
loop_
_entity.id
_entity.type
_entity.pdbx_description
1 polymer ?
#
loop_
_entity_poly.entity_id
_entity_poly.type
_entity_poly.pdbx_seq_one_letter_code
_entity_poly.pdbx_strand_id
1 'polypeptide(L)'
;MIQMDINSINDHSPWWARAFAIFLGFMLLATVANFFYLEIFGINGINHYTFEDKPKDPGEYPANGTEEEQRNYNNSLREWDDYQSYMEMMDELEDSYVTEISQIFAVLTILIGVPTIAMFWTQNEKMLHFGLAFGAISVIGEVWKAYISSEIVAKFMESAGGGDYAWIAKTSIFTSGMCGIFYIALAIVLHNMYHSLNEIPESGFHLNVDTPPTEGLNHGDNDIQH
;
A
#
# COMPACT_ATOMS: atom_id res chain seq x y z
N MET A 1 -22.45 29.32 32.81
CA MET A 1 -22.66 29.09 31.37
C MET A 1 -21.39 28.43 30.85
N ILE A 2 -21.41 27.13 30.54
CA ILE A 2 -20.24 26.43 30.02
C ILE A 2 -20.14 26.79 28.54
N GLN A 3 -19.23 27.70 28.20
CA GLN A 3 -18.89 27.99 26.82
C GLN A 3 -18.13 26.75 26.32
N MET A 4 -18.83 25.84 25.64
CA MET A 4 -18.20 24.74 24.94
C MET A 4 -17.40 25.37 23.80
N ASP A 5 -16.08 25.43 23.95
CA ASP A 5 -15.18 26.01 22.97
C ASP A 5 -15.20 25.15 21.71
N ILE A 6 -16.05 25.53 20.75
CA ILE A 6 -16.16 24.88 19.43
C ILE A 6 -14.80 24.90 18.72
N ASN A 7 -13.89 25.82 19.07
CA ASN A 7 -12.53 25.84 18.52
C ASN A 7 -11.66 24.70 19.09
N SER A 8 -11.96 24.18 20.28
CA SER A 8 -11.25 23.03 20.86
C SER A 8 -11.56 21.69 20.16
N ILE A 9 -12.69 21.59 19.45
CA ILE A 9 -13.00 20.42 18.61
C ILE A 9 -11.99 20.30 17.47
N ASN A 10 -11.40 21.41 17.04
CA ASN A 10 -10.52 21.48 15.87
C ASN A 10 -9.04 21.63 16.22
N ASP A 11 -8.68 21.55 17.52
CA ASP A 11 -7.30 21.52 17.96
C ASP A 11 -6.73 20.10 17.77
N HIS A 12 -6.82 19.64 16.53
CA HIS A 12 -6.34 18.34 16.12
C HIS A 12 -4.82 18.40 16.00
N SER A 13 -4.15 17.56 16.77
CA SER A 13 -2.69 17.46 16.74
C SER A 13 -2.21 17.26 15.29
N PRO A 14 -1.29 18.10 14.78
CA PRO A 14 -0.76 17.98 13.43
C PRO A 14 0.06 16.68 13.22
N TRP A 15 0.35 15.98 14.31
CA TRP A 15 1.10 14.74 14.29
C TRP A 15 0.39 13.58 13.60
N TRP A 16 -0.94 13.58 13.46
CA TRP A 16 -1.61 12.51 12.69
C TRP A 16 -1.27 12.57 11.20
N ALA A 17 -1.34 13.75 10.58
CA ALA A 17 -0.89 13.93 9.19
C ALA A 17 0.61 13.69 9.02
N ARG A 18 1.44 14.12 9.99
CA ARG A 18 2.90 13.91 9.94
C ARG A 18 3.28 12.45 10.12
N ALA A 19 2.63 11.71 11.04
CA ALA A 19 2.84 10.28 11.22
C ALA A 19 2.46 9.50 9.95
N PHE A 20 1.34 9.88 9.32
CA PHE A 20 0.96 9.33 8.03
C PHE A 20 1.98 9.65 6.93
N ALA A 21 2.47 10.89 6.85
CA ALA A 21 3.52 11.27 5.91
C ALA A 21 4.83 10.48 6.13
N ILE A 22 5.22 10.21 7.38
CA ILE A 22 6.37 9.36 7.72
C ILE A 22 6.16 7.94 7.22
N PHE A 23 4.97 7.37 7.46
CA PHE A 23 4.60 6.05 6.97
C PHE A 23 4.69 5.98 5.43
N LEU A 24 4.18 6.99 4.72
CA LEU A 24 4.32 7.08 3.28
C LEU A 24 5.77 7.23 2.82
N GLY A 25 6.61 7.93 3.59
CA GLY A 25 8.05 7.98 3.37
C GLY A 25 8.70 6.60 3.41
N PHE A 26 8.36 5.77 4.41
CA PHE A 26 8.84 4.39 4.48
C PHE A 26 8.35 3.53 3.31
N MET A 27 7.07 3.64 2.94
CA MET A 27 6.54 2.93 1.77
C MET A 27 7.28 3.32 0.49
N LEU A 28 7.51 4.62 0.28
CA LEU A 28 8.21 5.13 -0.89
C LEU A 28 9.66 4.65 -0.94
N LEU A 29 10.35 4.63 0.19
CA LEU A 29 11.70 4.06 0.30
C LEU A 29 11.72 2.58 -0.06
N ALA A 30 10.74 1.80 0.38
CA ALA A 30 10.60 0.40 -0.02
C ALA A 30 10.35 0.26 -1.53
N THR A 31 9.54 1.14 -2.13
CA THR A 31 9.33 1.17 -3.59
C THR A 31 10.63 1.47 -4.34
N VAL A 32 11.43 2.42 -3.88
CA VAL A 32 12.74 2.74 -4.47
C VAL A 32 13.71 1.57 -4.34
N ALA A 33 13.77 0.95 -3.17
CA ALA A 33 14.60 -0.24 -2.94
C ALA A 33 14.18 -1.39 -3.87
N ASN A 34 12.88 -1.64 -4.02
CA ASN A 34 12.34 -2.66 -4.91
C ASN A 34 12.64 -2.35 -6.40
N PHE A 35 12.57 -1.08 -6.81
CA PHE A 35 12.94 -0.66 -8.16
C PHE A 35 14.39 -1.02 -8.49
N PHE A 36 15.34 -0.67 -7.60
CA PHE A 36 16.75 -1.04 -7.79
C PHE A 36 16.99 -2.54 -7.67
N TYR A 37 16.26 -3.23 -6.79
CA TYR A 37 16.36 -4.67 -6.66
C TYR A 37 16.00 -5.37 -7.99
N LEU A 38 14.87 -5.01 -8.60
CA LEU A 38 14.45 -5.56 -9.89
C LEU A 38 15.41 -5.20 -11.02
N GLU A 39 16.00 -4.01 -11.02
CA GLU A 39 16.98 -3.61 -12.04
C GLU A 39 18.30 -4.39 -11.93
N ILE A 40 18.80 -4.63 -10.71
CA ILE A 40 20.10 -5.29 -10.49
C ILE A 40 19.96 -6.81 -10.60
N PHE A 41 18.89 -7.37 -10.06
CA PHE A 41 18.74 -8.82 -9.90
C PHE A 41 17.66 -9.43 -10.81
N GLY A 42 16.84 -8.62 -11.46
CA GLY A 42 15.68 -9.09 -12.24
C GLY A 42 14.62 -9.75 -11.36
N ILE A 43 13.56 -10.28 -12.00
CA ILE A 43 12.56 -11.11 -11.32
C ILE A 43 13.18 -12.42 -10.78
N ASN A 44 14.28 -12.84 -11.39
CA ASN A 44 15.12 -13.97 -11.02
C ASN A 44 16.00 -13.75 -9.79
N GLY A 45 15.99 -12.56 -9.18
CA GLY A 45 16.84 -12.24 -8.02
C GLY A 45 16.62 -13.13 -6.79
N ILE A 46 15.44 -13.76 -6.69
CA ILE A 46 15.08 -14.68 -5.61
C ILE A 46 15.78 -16.05 -5.78
N ASN A 47 16.25 -16.38 -6.99
CA ASN A 47 16.87 -17.66 -7.34
C ASN A 47 18.12 -17.97 -6.48
N HIS A 48 18.84 -16.94 -6.02
CA HIS A 48 20.09 -17.14 -5.28
C HIS A 48 19.94 -17.83 -3.92
N TYR A 49 18.73 -17.85 -3.34
CA TYR A 49 18.52 -18.36 -1.98
C TYR A 49 17.70 -19.65 -1.89
N THR A 50 17.01 -20.04 -2.96
CA THR A 50 16.09 -21.19 -2.93
C THR A 50 16.75 -22.48 -3.43
N PHE A 51 17.72 -22.38 -4.34
CA PHE A 51 18.44 -23.52 -4.90
C PHE A 51 19.96 -23.25 -4.88
N GLU A 52 20.61 -23.42 -3.71
CA GLU A 52 22.05 -23.17 -3.52
C GLU A 52 22.92 -23.91 -4.54
N ASP A 53 22.52 -25.11 -4.94
CA ASP A 53 23.07 -25.86 -6.06
C ASP A 53 21.94 -26.17 -7.04
N LYS A 54 22.02 -25.67 -8.29
CA LYS A 54 21.07 -26.01 -9.35
C LYS A 54 20.98 -27.55 -9.43
N PRO A 55 19.82 -28.15 -9.13
CA PRO A 55 19.67 -29.60 -9.18
C PRO A 55 20.11 -30.12 -10.53
N LYS A 56 20.73 -31.30 -10.56
CA LYS A 56 21.15 -31.93 -11.82
C LYS A 56 20.05 -32.85 -12.29
N ASP A 57 19.84 -32.87 -13.61
CA ASP A 57 19.01 -33.87 -14.26
C ASP A 57 19.46 -35.28 -13.80
N PRO A 58 18.58 -36.06 -13.14
CA PRO A 58 18.92 -37.39 -12.63
C PRO A 58 19.12 -38.43 -13.76
N GLY A 59 18.77 -38.12 -15.01
CA GLY A 59 18.95 -38.99 -16.17
C GLY A 59 17.91 -40.10 -16.25
N GLU A 60 18.28 -41.24 -16.81
CA GLU A 60 17.36 -42.38 -16.96
C GLU A 60 17.18 -43.17 -15.65
N TYR A 61 15.96 -43.63 -15.38
CA TYR A 61 15.65 -44.45 -14.21
C TYR A 61 16.51 -45.72 -14.16
N PRO A 62 17.20 -46.01 -13.03
CA PRO A 62 18.03 -47.19 -12.90
C PRO A 62 17.18 -48.45 -12.69
N ALA A 63 16.62 -48.99 -13.80
CA ALA A 63 15.69 -50.12 -13.78
C ALA A 63 16.31 -51.41 -13.19
N ASN A 64 17.62 -51.59 -13.32
CA ASN A 64 18.38 -52.70 -12.74
C ASN A 64 19.21 -52.29 -11.50
N GLY A 65 18.97 -51.09 -10.96
CA GLY A 65 19.68 -50.58 -9.79
C GLY A 65 19.19 -51.21 -8.48
N THR A 66 19.93 -50.94 -7.41
CA THR A 66 19.53 -51.27 -6.04
C THR A 66 18.33 -50.43 -5.58
N GLU A 67 17.62 -50.88 -4.54
CA GLU A 67 16.53 -50.09 -3.94
C GLU A 67 17.01 -48.71 -3.45
N GLU A 68 18.28 -48.60 -3.06
CA GLU A 68 18.88 -47.33 -2.65
C GLU A 68 19.09 -46.40 -3.84
N GLU A 69 19.61 -46.90 -4.96
CA GLU A 69 19.79 -46.13 -6.20
C GLU A 69 18.45 -45.66 -6.77
N GLN A 70 17.41 -46.50 -6.75
CA GLN A 70 16.07 -46.12 -7.21
C GLN A 70 15.42 -45.06 -6.31
N ARG A 71 15.64 -45.13 -4.99
CA ARG A 71 15.14 -44.12 -4.03
C ARG A 71 15.85 -42.78 -4.20
N ASN A 72 17.17 -42.81 -4.37
CA ASN A 72 17.97 -41.62 -4.62
C ASN A 72 17.57 -40.96 -5.94
N TYR A 73 17.36 -41.74 -7.00
CA TYR A 73 16.81 -41.26 -8.26
C TYR A 73 15.47 -40.53 -8.06
N ASN A 74 14.53 -41.15 -7.34
CA ASN A 74 13.21 -40.53 -7.12
C ASN A 74 13.30 -39.22 -6.32
N ASN A 75 14.22 -39.12 -5.36
CA ASN A 75 14.42 -37.86 -4.64
C ASN A 75 15.04 -36.78 -5.54
N SER A 76 16.07 -37.13 -6.31
CA SER A 76 16.69 -36.22 -7.26
C SER A 76 15.75 -35.79 -8.39
N LEU A 77 14.86 -36.68 -8.85
CA LEU A 77 13.82 -36.35 -9.83
C LEU A 77 12.84 -35.33 -9.27
N ARG A 78 12.39 -35.51 -8.03
CA ARG A 78 11.50 -34.52 -7.39
C ARG A 78 12.17 -33.15 -7.27
N GLU A 79 13.43 -33.10 -6.81
CA GLU A 79 14.18 -31.84 -6.72
C GLU A 79 14.39 -31.18 -8.10
N TRP A 80 14.59 -31.98 -9.14
CA TRP A 80 14.70 -31.51 -10.52
C TRP A 80 13.37 -30.98 -11.07
N ASP A 81 12.27 -31.68 -10.85
CA ASP A 81 10.93 -31.29 -11.32
C ASP A 81 10.45 -29.99 -10.62
N ASP A 82 10.74 -29.84 -9.32
CA ASP A 82 10.47 -28.61 -8.57
C ASP A 82 11.29 -27.43 -9.13
N TYR A 83 12.56 -27.67 -9.49
CA TYR A 83 13.42 -26.68 -10.12
C TYR A 83 12.94 -26.30 -11.53
N GLN A 84 12.55 -27.26 -12.36
CA GLN A 84 12.00 -26.97 -13.69
C GLN A 84 10.70 -26.17 -13.60
N SER A 85 9.79 -26.57 -12.71
CA SER A 85 8.54 -25.84 -12.45
C SER A 85 8.79 -24.39 -12.02
N TYR A 86 9.81 -24.17 -11.19
CA TYR A 86 10.21 -22.83 -10.78
C TYR A 86 10.76 -22.00 -11.94
N MET A 87 11.61 -22.59 -12.79
CA MET A 87 12.17 -21.88 -13.96
C MET A 87 11.07 -21.54 -14.97
N GLU A 88 10.13 -22.46 -15.22
CA GLU A 88 8.94 -22.19 -16.05
C GLU A 88 8.11 -21.03 -15.49
N MET A 89 7.87 -21.00 -14.17
CA MET A 89 7.16 -19.88 -13.54
C MET A 89 7.91 -18.55 -13.75
N MET A 90 9.23 -18.55 -13.64
CA MET A 90 10.03 -17.34 -13.84
C MET A 90 10.01 -16.86 -15.30
N ASP A 91 10.12 -17.79 -16.25
CA ASP A 91 10.00 -17.48 -17.68
C ASP A 91 8.60 -16.93 -17.99
N GLU A 92 7.53 -17.51 -17.43
CA GLU A 92 6.16 -16.98 -17.57
C GLU A 92 5.99 -15.57 -16.95
N LEU A 93 6.64 -15.31 -15.82
CA LEU A 93 6.62 -13.98 -15.18
C LEU A 93 7.38 -12.93 -16.00
N GLU A 94 8.48 -13.31 -16.65
CA GLU A 94 9.23 -12.46 -17.57
C GLU A 94 8.42 -12.18 -18.85
N ASP A 95 7.87 -13.22 -19.48
CA ASP A 95 7.05 -13.12 -20.69
C ASP A 95 5.76 -12.32 -20.49
N SER A 96 5.25 -12.28 -19.26
CA SER A 96 4.05 -11.51 -18.89
C SER A 96 4.32 -10.04 -18.53
N TYR A 97 5.57 -9.58 -18.72
CA TYR A 97 5.99 -8.19 -18.52
C TYR A 97 5.78 -7.66 -17.08
N VAL A 98 5.78 -8.55 -16.08
CA VAL A 98 5.55 -8.18 -14.68
C VAL A 98 6.63 -7.23 -14.18
N THR A 99 7.86 -7.39 -14.65
CA THR A 99 9.00 -6.52 -14.30
C THR A 99 8.80 -5.10 -14.82
N GLU A 100 8.48 -4.94 -16.11
CA GLU A 100 8.28 -3.64 -16.75
C GLU A 100 7.09 -2.91 -16.12
N ILE A 101 5.98 -3.61 -15.92
CA ILE A 101 4.80 -3.05 -15.25
C ILE A 101 5.17 -2.60 -13.84
N SER A 102 5.91 -3.41 -13.08
CA SER A 102 6.37 -3.06 -11.74
C SER A 102 7.25 -1.81 -11.74
N GLN A 103 8.16 -1.67 -12.70
CA GLN A 103 9.02 -0.51 -12.83
C GLN A 103 8.25 0.76 -13.22
N ILE A 104 7.32 0.67 -14.18
CA ILE A 104 6.47 1.80 -14.59
C ILE A 104 5.67 2.33 -13.39
N PHE A 105 5.00 1.43 -12.66
CA PHE A 105 4.22 1.84 -11.50
C PHE A 105 5.11 2.31 -10.34
N ALA A 106 6.32 1.77 -10.17
CA ALA A 106 7.28 2.28 -9.20
C ALA A 106 7.67 3.74 -9.52
N VAL A 107 8.01 4.04 -10.78
CA VAL A 107 8.35 5.41 -11.21
C VAL A 107 7.18 6.37 -11.00
N LEU A 108 5.96 5.99 -11.40
CA LEU A 108 4.77 6.81 -11.18
C LEU A 108 4.50 7.06 -9.69
N THR A 109 4.65 6.01 -8.87
CA THR A 109 4.49 6.09 -7.41
C THR A 109 5.53 7.02 -6.79
N ILE A 110 6.78 7.00 -7.25
CA ILE A 110 7.84 7.92 -6.80
C ILE A 110 7.50 9.36 -7.16
N LEU A 111 7.13 9.61 -8.43
CA LEU A 111 6.83 10.96 -8.93
C LEU A 111 5.68 11.64 -8.19
N ILE A 112 4.67 10.86 -7.80
CA ILE A 112 3.48 11.39 -7.10
C ILE A 112 3.63 11.29 -5.58
N GLY A 113 4.31 10.26 -5.08
CA GLY A 113 4.53 10.02 -3.66
C GLY A 113 5.33 11.11 -2.98
N VAL A 114 6.39 11.64 -3.62
CA VAL A 114 7.20 12.74 -3.03
C VAL A 114 6.33 13.99 -2.79
N PRO A 115 5.60 14.53 -3.78
CA PRO A 115 4.62 15.60 -3.54
C PRO A 115 3.57 15.24 -2.49
N THR A 116 3.00 14.03 -2.53
CA THR A 116 1.99 13.60 -1.56
C THR A 116 2.51 13.67 -0.13
N ILE A 117 3.71 13.16 0.15
CA ILE A 117 4.35 13.24 1.47
C ILE A 117 4.49 14.69 1.91
N ALA A 118 4.97 15.58 1.02
CA ALA A 118 5.11 17.00 1.33
C ALA A 118 3.76 17.64 1.67
N MET A 119 2.70 17.36 0.90
CA MET A 119 1.37 17.91 1.13
C MET A 119 0.75 17.44 2.46
N PHE A 120 0.93 16.18 2.83
CA PHE A 120 0.50 15.67 4.15
C PHE A 120 1.33 16.25 5.29
N TRP A 121 2.65 16.41 5.10
CA TRP A 121 3.54 16.98 6.12
C TRP A 121 3.19 18.44 6.44
N THR A 122 2.88 19.23 5.41
CA THR A 122 2.51 20.65 5.54
C THR A 122 1.01 20.85 5.73
N GLN A 123 0.20 19.79 5.69
CA GLN A 123 -1.27 19.84 5.77
C GLN A 123 -1.89 20.79 4.73
N ASN A 124 -1.31 20.81 3.52
CA ASN A 124 -1.73 21.71 2.45
C ASN A 124 -3.18 21.41 1.99
N GLU A 125 -3.90 22.42 1.51
CA GLU A 125 -5.25 22.27 0.95
C GLU A 125 -5.33 21.19 -0.15
N LYS A 126 -4.25 20.97 -0.89
CA LYS A 126 -4.16 19.97 -1.97
C LYS A 126 -3.83 18.56 -1.50
N MET A 127 -3.70 18.31 -0.19
CA MET A 127 -3.36 16.99 0.35
C MET A 127 -4.30 15.89 -0.12
N LEU A 128 -5.60 16.19 -0.28
CA LEU A 128 -6.58 15.21 -0.75
C LEU A 128 -6.36 14.85 -2.21
N HIS A 129 -6.12 15.82 -3.09
CA HIS A 129 -5.88 15.57 -4.51
C HIS A 129 -4.64 14.68 -4.72
N PHE A 130 -3.55 14.99 -4.04
CA PHE A 130 -2.32 14.20 -4.09
C PHE A 130 -2.46 12.85 -3.40
N GLY A 131 -3.20 12.79 -2.29
CA GLY A 131 -3.56 11.55 -1.61
C GLY A 131 -4.35 10.62 -2.53
N LEU A 132 -5.43 11.10 -3.14
CA LEU A 132 -6.23 10.31 -4.08
C LEU A 132 -5.43 9.86 -5.31
N ALA A 133 -4.59 10.74 -5.87
CA ALA A 133 -3.73 10.38 -7.00
C ALA A 133 -2.74 9.26 -6.64
N PHE A 134 -2.07 9.38 -5.49
CA PHE A 134 -1.16 8.35 -5.00
C PHE A 134 -1.89 7.04 -4.72
N GLY A 135 -3.05 7.10 -4.07
CA GLY A 135 -3.88 5.93 -3.76
C GLY A 135 -4.37 5.22 -5.02
N ALA A 136 -4.87 5.97 -6.00
CA ALA A 136 -5.35 5.41 -7.26
C ALA A 136 -4.23 4.68 -8.02
N ILE A 137 -3.06 5.30 -8.17
CA ILE A 137 -1.93 4.69 -8.87
C ILE A 137 -1.40 3.46 -8.14
N SER A 138 -1.31 3.52 -6.82
CA SER A 138 -0.89 2.39 -6.00
C SER A 138 -1.87 1.22 -6.12
N VAL A 139 -3.18 1.47 -6.02
CA VAL A 139 -4.22 0.44 -6.19
C VAL A 139 -4.13 -0.19 -7.57
N ILE A 140 -4.12 0.63 -8.63
CA ILE A 140 -4.10 0.14 -10.01
C ILE A 140 -2.85 -0.69 -10.24
N GLY A 141 -1.68 -0.22 -9.80
CA GLY A 141 -0.42 -0.94 -9.95
C GLY A 141 -0.40 -2.27 -9.21
N GLU A 142 -0.80 -2.30 -7.94
CA GLU A 142 -0.80 -3.54 -7.14
C GLU A 142 -1.83 -4.56 -7.65
N VAL A 143 -3.05 -4.10 -7.97
CA VAL A 143 -4.09 -4.99 -8.51
C VAL A 143 -3.70 -5.53 -9.88
N TRP A 144 -3.08 -4.71 -10.74
CA TRP A 144 -2.65 -5.15 -12.07
C TRP A 144 -1.51 -6.18 -11.97
N LYS A 145 -0.50 -5.92 -11.13
CA LYS A 145 0.58 -6.89 -10.88
C LYS A 145 0.02 -8.20 -10.33
N ALA A 146 -0.84 -8.12 -9.31
CA ALA A 146 -1.47 -9.30 -8.73
C ALA A 146 -2.31 -10.05 -9.76
N TYR A 147 -3.05 -9.36 -10.61
CA TYR A 147 -3.85 -9.99 -11.66
C TYR A 147 -2.99 -10.82 -12.63
N ILE A 148 -1.85 -10.30 -13.05
CA ILE A 148 -0.94 -11.02 -13.97
C ILE A 148 -0.17 -12.14 -13.26
N SER A 149 0.44 -11.84 -12.12
CA SER A 149 1.36 -12.78 -11.47
C SER A 149 0.64 -13.92 -10.73
N SER A 150 -0.61 -13.72 -10.35
CA SER A 150 -1.30 -14.64 -9.45
C SER A 150 -1.61 -16.01 -10.05
N GLU A 151 -2.00 -16.07 -11.32
CA GLU A 151 -2.28 -17.33 -12.01
C GLU A 151 -0.99 -18.13 -12.21
N ILE A 152 0.10 -17.44 -12.58
CA ILE A 152 1.43 -18.03 -12.79
C ILE A 152 1.94 -18.66 -11.50
N VAL A 153 1.85 -17.93 -10.38
CA VAL A 153 2.24 -18.44 -9.06
C VAL A 153 1.33 -19.58 -8.60
N ALA A 154 0.03 -19.53 -8.89
CA ALA A 154 -0.89 -20.61 -8.54
C ALA A 154 -0.53 -21.91 -9.28
N LYS A 155 -0.22 -21.84 -10.59
CA LYS A 155 0.23 -23.00 -11.39
C LYS A 155 1.50 -23.62 -10.83
N PHE A 156 2.48 -22.81 -10.45
CA PHE A 156 3.70 -23.29 -9.80
C PHE A 156 3.41 -23.99 -8.46
N MET A 157 2.54 -23.41 -7.63
CA MET A 157 2.20 -24.05 -6.35
C MET A 157 1.42 -25.35 -6.54
N GLU A 158 0.58 -25.43 -7.57
CA GLU A 158 -0.10 -26.67 -7.97
C GLU A 158 0.90 -27.73 -8.43
N SER A 159 1.92 -27.37 -9.21
CA SER A 159 2.94 -28.31 -9.69
C SER A 159 3.88 -28.80 -8.59
N ALA A 160 4.34 -27.91 -7.71
CA ALA A 160 5.26 -28.25 -6.62
C ALA A 160 4.56 -28.89 -5.39
N GLY A 161 3.29 -28.56 -5.15
CA GLY A 161 2.56 -28.92 -3.92
C GLY A 161 1.42 -29.93 -4.10
N GLY A 162 0.98 -30.20 -5.33
CA GLY A 162 -0.04 -31.20 -5.64
C GLY A 162 -1.45 -30.91 -5.10
N GLY A 163 -1.76 -29.66 -4.74
CA GLY A 163 -3.08 -29.22 -4.24
C GLY A 163 -3.65 -28.05 -5.07
N ASP A 164 -4.95 -27.76 -4.97
CA ASP A 164 -5.59 -26.61 -5.65
C ASP A 164 -5.21 -25.30 -4.95
N TYR A 165 -4.50 -24.42 -5.67
CA TYR A 165 -4.03 -23.13 -5.18
C TYR A 165 -4.69 -21.94 -5.88
N ALA A 166 -5.77 -22.15 -6.63
CA ALA A 166 -6.52 -21.08 -7.29
C ALA A 166 -7.07 -20.02 -6.30
N TRP A 167 -7.22 -20.38 -5.02
CA TRP A 167 -7.62 -19.45 -3.96
C TRP A 167 -6.55 -18.38 -3.66
N ILE A 168 -5.26 -18.69 -3.83
CA ILE A 168 -4.14 -17.74 -3.62
C ILE A 168 -4.25 -16.59 -4.61
N ALA A 169 -4.63 -16.90 -5.85
CA ALA A 169 -4.80 -15.87 -6.85
C ALA A 169 -5.92 -14.88 -6.51
N LYS A 170 -7.06 -15.43 -6.05
CA LYS A 170 -8.22 -14.63 -5.65
C LYS A 170 -7.93 -13.78 -4.41
N THR A 171 -7.20 -14.31 -3.43
CA THR A 171 -6.85 -13.56 -2.21
C THR A 171 -5.82 -12.47 -2.48
N SER A 172 -4.84 -12.69 -3.35
CA SER A 172 -3.84 -11.68 -3.72
C SER A 172 -4.47 -10.41 -4.33
N ILE A 173 -5.38 -10.57 -5.28
CA ILE A 173 -6.11 -9.46 -5.90
C ILE A 173 -7.01 -8.74 -4.89
N PHE A 174 -7.67 -9.49 -4.00
CA PHE A 174 -8.54 -8.89 -2.98
C PHE A 174 -7.74 -8.08 -1.95
N THR A 175 -6.67 -8.66 -1.40
CA THR A 175 -5.85 -8.02 -0.37
C THR A 175 -5.16 -6.75 -0.90
N SER A 176 -4.63 -6.79 -2.13
CA SER A 176 -4.03 -5.60 -2.77
C SER A 176 -5.03 -4.45 -2.93
N GLY A 177 -6.25 -4.74 -3.38
CA GLY A 177 -7.33 -3.75 -3.48
C GLY A 177 -7.73 -3.15 -2.12
N MET A 178 -7.85 -4.00 -1.08
CA MET A 178 -8.24 -3.55 0.26
C MET A 178 -7.24 -2.57 0.88
N CYS A 179 -5.92 -2.83 0.75
CA CYS A 179 -4.89 -1.94 1.27
C CYS A 179 -5.02 -0.51 0.72
N GLY A 180 -5.29 -0.39 -0.59
CA GLY A 180 -5.43 0.92 -1.21
C GLY A 180 -6.75 1.62 -0.88
N ILE A 181 -7.85 0.88 -0.67
CA ILE A 181 -9.11 1.46 -0.16
C ILE A 181 -8.90 2.03 1.25
N PHE A 182 -8.21 1.30 2.14
CA PHE A 182 -7.89 1.79 3.48
C PHE A 182 -7.03 3.05 3.42
N TYR A 183 -6.03 3.08 2.54
CA TYR A 183 -5.22 4.27 2.32
C TYR A 183 -6.06 5.48 1.88
N ILE A 184 -6.95 5.31 0.89
CA ILE A 184 -7.83 6.38 0.40
C ILE A 184 -8.77 6.86 1.51
N ALA A 185 -9.34 5.94 2.28
CA ALA A 185 -10.20 6.29 3.42
C ALA A 185 -9.44 7.12 4.46
N LEU A 186 -8.20 6.74 4.79
CA LEU A 186 -7.34 7.51 5.69
C LEU A 186 -7.01 8.90 5.13
N ALA A 187 -6.73 9.01 3.84
CA ALA A 187 -6.48 10.30 3.20
C ALA A 187 -7.70 11.24 3.29
N ILE A 188 -8.91 10.71 3.09
CA ILE A 188 -10.17 11.47 3.24
C ILE A 188 -10.39 11.89 4.69
N VAL A 189 -10.23 10.97 5.64
CA VAL A 189 -10.40 11.26 7.07
C VAL A 189 -9.42 12.33 7.54
N LEU A 190 -8.14 12.22 7.17
CA LEU A 190 -7.13 13.20 7.53
C LEU A 190 -7.40 14.55 6.88
N HIS A 191 -7.81 14.59 5.60
CA HIS A 191 -8.19 15.85 4.96
C HIS A 191 -9.35 16.53 5.69
N ASN A 192 -10.43 15.79 5.95
CA ASN A 192 -11.59 16.31 6.66
C ASN A 192 -11.21 16.81 8.06
N MET A 193 -10.36 16.08 8.78
CA MET A 193 -9.91 16.50 10.12
C MET A 193 -9.16 17.83 10.12
N TYR A 194 -8.46 18.21 9.05
CA TYR A 194 -7.70 19.47 9.01
C TYR A 194 -8.36 20.60 8.21
N HIS A 195 -9.35 20.29 7.35
CA HIS A 195 -9.99 21.27 6.46
C HIS A 195 -11.52 21.38 6.65
N SER A 196 -12.13 20.59 7.54
CA SER A 196 -13.59 20.54 7.77
C SER A 196 -14.25 21.88 8.12
N LEU A 197 -13.54 22.84 8.72
CA LEU A 197 -14.14 24.11 9.15
C LEU A 197 -14.17 25.20 8.08
N ASN A 198 -13.37 25.10 7.01
CA ASN A 198 -13.37 26.12 5.96
C ASN A 198 -14.62 26.07 5.08
N GLU A 199 -15.48 25.05 5.25
CA GLU A 199 -16.69 24.82 4.45
C GLU A 199 -17.98 24.74 5.28
N ILE A 200 -17.94 24.89 6.61
CA ILE A 200 -19.17 24.97 7.41
C ILE A 200 -19.72 26.40 7.28
N PRO A 201 -20.89 26.62 6.64
CA PRO A 201 -21.50 27.94 6.66
C PRO A 201 -21.73 28.34 8.12
N GLU A 202 -21.39 29.59 8.49
CA GLU A 202 -21.76 30.15 9.78
C GLU A 202 -23.24 29.82 10.03
N SER A 203 -23.49 29.12 11.13
CA SER A 203 -24.83 28.70 11.53
C SER A 203 -25.81 29.87 11.36
N GLY A 204 -26.85 29.67 10.53
CA GLY A 204 -27.90 30.65 10.27
C GLY A 204 -28.76 31.04 11.49
N PHE A 205 -28.34 30.62 12.69
CA PHE A 205 -28.90 31.01 13.98
C PHE A 205 -28.13 32.15 14.67
N HIS A 206 -27.02 32.62 14.11
CA HIS A 206 -26.40 33.88 14.53
C HIS A 206 -27.12 35.03 13.82
N LEU A 207 -28.24 35.47 14.39
CA LEU A 207 -28.83 36.76 14.07
C LEU A 207 -27.80 37.85 14.43
N ASN A 208 -27.22 38.49 13.42
CA ASN A 208 -26.55 39.78 13.61
C ASN A 208 -27.61 40.79 14.06
N VAL A 209 -27.82 40.88 15.37
CA VAL A 209 -28.57 41.97 15.96
C VAL A 209 -27.66 43.19 15.88
N ASP A 210 -27.89 44.04 14.89
CA ASP A 210 -27.33 45.40 14.86
C ASP A 210 -27.79 46.11 16.13
N THR A 211 -26.94 46.14 17.15
CA THR A 211 -27.15 47.01 18.30
C THR A 211 -26.72 48.42 17.88
N PRO A 212 -27.62 49.41 17.89
CA PRO A 212 -27.26 50.78 17.53
C PRO A 212 -26.22 51.32 18.53
N PRO A 213 -25.35 52.25 18.10
CA PRO A 213 -24.15 52.67 18.84
C PRO A 213 -24.47 53.67 19.97
N THR A 214 -25.38 53.31 20.87
CA THR A 214 -25.75 54.14 22.03
C THR A 214 -26.08 53.28 23.24
N GLU A 215 -25.10 52.53 23.75
CA GLU A 215 -25.12 52.03 25.14
C GLU A 215 -23.78 52.26 25.86
N GLY A 216 -23.06 53.31 25.47
CA GLY A 216 -22.06 53.94 26.32
C GLY A 216 -22.66 55.21 26.90
N LEU A 217 -23.48 55.11 27.95
CA LEU A 217 -23.85 56.16 28.94
C LEU A 217 -25.22 55.83 29.55
N ASN A 218 -25.25 54.97 30.57
CA ASN A 218 -26.03 55.22 31.78
C ASN A 218 -25.68 54.22 32.87
N HIS A 219 -25.15 54.76 33.96
CA HIS A 219 -24.92 54.09 35.22
C HIS A 219 -26.22 53.45 35.77
N GLY A 220 -26.10 52.20 36.20
CA GLY A 220 -26.99 51.54 37.15
C GLY A 220 -26.11 50.87 38.20
N ASP A 221 -25.72 51.66 39.18
CA ASP A 221 -24.92 51.33 40.35
C ASP A 221 -25.46 50.13 41.15
N ASN A 222 -24.51 49.37 41.70
CA ASN A 222 -24.55 48.65 42.99
C ASN A 222 -25.55 47.52 43.21
N ASP A 223 -25.03 46.32 43.49
CA ASP A 223 -25.27 45.54 44.73
C ASP A 223 -24.66 44.12 44.58
N ILE A 224 -23.88 43.49 45.47
CA ILE A 224 -23.28 43.74 46.79
C ILE A 224 -22.07 42.78 46.85
N GLN A 225 -20.91 43.26 47.28
CA GLN A 225 -19.81 42.41 47.76
C GLN A 225 -20.07 42.04 49.23
N HIS A 226 -20.06 40.74 49.54
CA HIS A 226 -19.51 40.18 50.78
C HIS A 226 -19.20 38.69 50.59
#